data_AF-A0A5D2V9K1-F1
#
_entry.id   AF-A0A5D2V9K1-F1
#
_cell.length_a   1.000
_cell.length_b   1.000
_cell.length_c   1.000
_cell.angle_alpha   90.00
_cell.angle_beta   90.00
_cell.angle_gamma   90.00
#
_symmetry.space_group_name_H-M   'P 1'
#
loop_
_entity.id
_entity.type
_entity.pdbx_description
1 polymer ?
#
loop_
_entity_poly.entity_id
_entity_poly.type
_entity_poly.pdbx_seq_one_letter_code
_entity_poly.pdbx_strand_id
1 'polypeptide(L)'
;MLFLAVLLFLLQQILTCAQIYIPADNIALDCGSSTSGNSTAPDGREWTGDNMSWFAESGSQSVSASVEKHNSSFHVVPYMTARISKSEFTYMFPVTAGQKFIRLYFNPARYNGFDTSVYFFSVKVGPYTLLNNFTASITADRSRKGSSIREFCVSLMQNQTLNIITALSSSVLAHVSGLITILHSRMFIV
;
A
#
# COMPACT_ATOMS: atom_id res chain seq x y z
N MET A 1 -10.10 -36.99 -34.80
CA MET A 1 -10.90 -35.74 -34.72
C MET A 1 -11.11 -35.28 -33.27
N LEU A 2 -11.57 -36.14 -32.36
CA LEU A 2 -11.81 -35.78 -30.94
C LEU A 2 -10.55 -35.26 -30.20
N PHE A 3 -9.41 -35.94 -30.37
CA PHE A 3 -8.15 -35.53 -29.74
C PHE A 3 -7.69 -34.12 -30.17
N LEU A 4 -7.83 -33.79 -31.46
CA LEU A 4 -7.49 -32.46 -31.99
C LEU A 4 -8.42 -31.37 -31.46
N ALA A 5 -9.72 -31.66 -31.32
CA ALA A 5 -10.69 -30.73 -30.76
C ALA A 5 -10.42 -30.45 -29.27
N VAL A 6 -10.04 -31.46 -28.49
CA VAL A 6 -9.65 -31.29 -27.08
C VAL A 6 -8.36 -30.47 -26.96
N LEU A 7 -7.36 -30.74 -27.81
CA LEU A 7 -6.11 -29.96 -27.82
C LEU A 7 -6.35 -28.49 -28.17
N LEU A 8 -7.19 -28.22 -29.18
CA LEU A 8 -7.57 -26.86 -29.57
C LEU A 8 -8.34 -26.14 -28.45
N PHE A 9 -9.27 -26.84 -27.77
CA PHE A 9 -10.00 -26.28 -26.62
C PHE A 9 -9.06 -25.96 -25.45
N LEU A 10 -8.12 -26.84 -25.12
CA LEU A 10 -7.12 -26.59 -24.07
C LEU A 10 -6.20 -25.43 -24.43
N LEU A 11 -5.74 -25.33 -25.68
CA LEU A 11 -4.98 -24.17 -26.18
C LEU A 11 -5.79 -22.88 -26.04
N GLN A 12 -7.08 -22.90 -26.37
CA GLN A 12 -7.95 -21.73 -26.25
C GLN A 12 -8.10 -21.28 -24.79
N GLN A 13 -8.28 -22.22 -23.85
CA GLN A 13 -8.34 -21.94 -22.40
C GLN A 13 -7.02 -21.35 -21.87
N ILE A 14 -5.87 -21.88 -22.32
CA ILE A 14 -4.54 -21.38 -21.96
C ILE A 14 -4.34 -19.94 -22.50
N LEU A 15 -4.74 -19.67 -23.75
CA LEU A 15 -4.65 -18.32 -24.33
C LEU A 15 -5.57 -17.31 -23.62
N THR A 16 -6.75 -17.71 -23.15
CA THR A 16 -7.64 -16.80 -22.39
C THR A 16 -7.13 -16.48 -20.99
N CYS A 17 -6.39 -17.41 -20.36
CA CYS A 17 -5.73 -17.16 -19.07
C CYS A 17 -4.55 -16.19 -19.18
N ALA A 18 -3.92 -16.12 -20.37
CA ALA A 18 -2.73 -15.29 -20.62
C ALA A 18 -3.03 -13.80 -20.92
N GLN A 19 -4.29 -13.36 -20.82
CA GLN A 19 -4.61 -11.93 -20.96
C GLN A 19 -3.97 -11.14 -19.79
N ILE A 20 -2.95 -10.34 -20.10
CA ILE A 20 -2.32 -9.43 -19.15
C ILE A 20 -3.38 -8.42 -18.71
N TYR A 21 -3.78 -8.50 -17.43
CA TYR A 21 -4.73 -7.56 -16.87
C TYR A 21 -4.05 -6.20 -16.65
N ILE A 22 -4.58 -5.18 -17.32
CA ILE A 22 -4.18 -3.79 -17.11
C ILE A 22 -5.26 -3.14 -16.23
N PRO A 23 -4.99 -2.87 -14.94
CA PRO A 23 -5.95 -2.22 -14.06
C PRO A 23 -6.23 -0.77 -14.50
N ALA A 24 -7.49 -0.35 -14.41
CA ALA A 24 -7.88 1.03 -14.65
C ALA A 24 -7.27 2.01 -13.64
N ASP A 25 -7.12 1.55 -12.39
CA ASP A 25 -6.46 2.28 -11.31
C ASP A 25 -5.23 1.49 -10.87
N ASN A 26 -4.04 2.06 -11.03
CA ASN A 26 -2.78 1.50 -10.53
C ASN A 26 -1.96 2.60 -9.88
N ILE A 27 -2.20 2.82 -8.59
CA ILE A 27 -1.55 3.87 -7.82
C ILE A 27 -0.55 3.21 -6.88
N ALA A 28 0.68 3.70 -6.86
CA ALA A 28 1.68 3.32 -5.87
C ALA A 28 2.27 4.59 -5.25
N LEU A 29 1.99 4.79 -3.97
CA LEU A 29 2.37 5.98 -3.23
C LEU A 29 3.51 5.65 -2.26
N ASP A 30 4.63 6.34 -2.44
CA ASP A 30 5.81 6.31 -1.56
C ASP A 30 5.67 7.40 -0.49
N CYS A 31 5.22 6.98 0.69
CA CYS A 31 4.88 7.88 1.79
C CYS A 31 6.14 8.55 2.36
N GLY A 32 6.12 9.87 2.48
CA GLY A 32 7.25 10.67 2.97
C GLY A 32 8.35 10.92 1.93
N SER A 33 8.21 10.39 0.72
CA SER A 33 9.16 10.63 -0.36
C SER A 33 8.86 11.94 -1.11
N SER A 34 9.91 12.67 -1.47
CA SER A 34 9.87 13.87 -2.32
C SER A 34 10.26 13.57 -3.77
N THR A 35 10.35 12.31 -4.18
CA THR A 35 10.71 11.99 -5.57
C THR A 35 9.62 12.46 -6.53
N SER A 36 9.92 13.50 -7.31
CA SER A 36 9.16 13.92 -8.49
C SER A 36 9.42 12.94 -9.62
N GLY A 37 8.76 11.79 -9.59
CA GLY A 37 8.90 10.79 -10.64
C GLY A 37 8.88 9.37 -10.12
N ASN A 38 8.75 8.46 -11.08
CA ASN A 38 8.59 7.04 -10.88
C ASN A 38 9.89 6.43 -10.38
N SER A 39 10.03 6.22 -9.07
CA SER A 39 11.09 5.38 -8.56
C SER A 39 10.72 3.93 -8.87
N THR A 40 11.52 3.27 -9.69
CA THR A 40 11.23 1.90 -10.13
C THR A 40 11.67 0.92 -9.06
N ALA A 41 10.71 0.24 -8.44
CA ALA A 41 10.98 -0.91 -7.61
C ALA A 41 11.51 -2.08 -8.49
N PRO A 42 12.21 -3.08 -7.93
CA PRO A 42 12.81 -4.16 -8.71
C PRO A 42 11.81 -4.99 -9.53
N ASP A 43 10.53 -4.94 -9.17
CA ASP A 43 9.42 -5.55 -9.90
C ASP A 43 8.95 -4.72 -11.11
N GLY A 44 9.64 -3.62 -11.42
CA GLY A 44 9.28 -2.70 -12.50
C GLY A 44 8.15 -1.74 -12.11
N ARG A 45 7.61 -1.80 -10.88
CA ARG A 45 6.53 -0.94 -10.44
C ARG A 45 7.06 0.47 -10.18
N GLU A 46 6.32 1.43 -10.68
CA GLU A 46 6.61 2.85 -10.49
C GLU A 46 5.93 3.38 -9.23
N TRP A 47 6.69 4.07 -8.38
CA TRP A 47 6.20 4.70 -7.15
C TRP A 47 6.33 6.21 -7.22
N THR A 48 5.30 6.93 -6.76
CA THR A 48 5.27 8.39 -6.69
C THR A 48 5.35 8.85 -5.24
N GLY A 49 6.19 9.84 -4.94
CA GLY A 49 6.28 10.43 -3.60
C GLY A 49 5.05 11.23 -3.21
N ASP A 50 4.62 11.14 -1.96
CA ASP A 50 3.41 11.82 -1.50
C ASP A 50 3.57 13.33 -1.22
N ASN A 51 4.80 13.82 -1.01
CA ASN A 51 5.08 15.22 -0.68
C ASN A 51 4.70 16.22 -1.80
N MET A 52 4.60 15.75 -3.05
CA MET A 52 4.19 16.56 -4.21
C MET A 52 2.98 15.95 -4.92
N SER A 53 2.37 14.94 -4.30
CA SER A 53 1.22 14.27 -4.89
C SER A 53 -0.05 15.09 -4.72
N TRP A 54 -0.97 14.93 -5.66
CA TRP A 54 -2.29 15.54 -5.64
C TRP A 54 -3.25 14.87 -4.64
N PHE A 55 -2.78 13.85 -3.91
CA PHE A 55 -3.52 13.19 -2.84
C PHE A 55 -3.57 14.13 -1.63
N ALA A 56 -4.75 14.71 -1.38
CA ALA A 56 -4.93 15.69 -0.33
C ALA A 56 -4.73 15.04 1.05
N GLU A 57 -3.69 15.48 1.75
CA GLU A 57 -3.55 15.25 3.18
C GLU A 57 -4.42 16.27 3.93
N SER A 58 -5.40 15.80 4.71
CA SER A 58 -6.12 16.64 5.66
C SER A 58 -5.92 16.13 7.09
N GLY A 59 -5.52 17.03 7.99
CA GLY A 59 -5.12 16.72 9.37
C GLY A 59 -3.73 17.27 9.69
N SER A 60 -3.59 17.98 10.81
CA SER A 60 -2.38 18.73 11.15
C SER A 60 -1.22 17.86 11.66
N GLN A 61 0.01 18.20 11.21
CA GLN A 61 1.32 17.75 11.71
C GLN A 61 1.80 16.33 11.35
N SER A 62 1.53 15.83 10.14
CA SER A 62 2.39 14.76 9.63
C SER A 62 3.75 15.31 9.17
N VAL A 63 4.78 14.47 9.23
CA VAL A 63 6.12 14.78 8.76
C VAL A 63 6.64 13.62 7.93
N SER A 64 7.46 13.94 6.94
CA SER A 64 8.22 12.92 6.21
C SER A 64 9.44 12.52 7.02
N ALA A 65 9.75 11.22 7.07
CA ALA A 65 10.93 10.71 7.74
C ALA A 65 11.58 9.60 6.93
N SER A 66 12.90 9.50 7.02
CA SER A 66 13.70 8.45 6.38
C SER A 66 14.30 7.51 7.42
N VAL A 67 14.57 6.27 7.02
CA VAL A 67 15.18 5.26 7.89
C VAL A 67 16.58 5.70 8.34
N GLU A 68 16.88 5.60 9.64
CA GLU A 68 18.19 6.02 10.22
C GLU A 68 19.35 5.11 9.81
N LYS A 69 19.11 3.80 9.79
CA LYS A 69 20.10 2.77 9.46
C LYS A 69 19.45 1.69 8.62
N HIS A 70 20.06 1.42 7.47
CA HIS A 70 19.58 0.42 6.52
C HIS A 70 20.63 -0.65 6.28
N ASN A 71 20.25 -1.92 6.37
CA ASN A 71 21.06 -3.03 5.88
C ASN A 71 20.86 -3.14 4.36
N SER A 72 21.95 -3.09 3.59
CA SER A 72 21.98 -3.05 2.12
C SER A 72 21.25 -4.19 1.39
N SER A 73 20.76 -5.20 2.12
CA SER A 73 20.04 -6.36 1.59
C SER A 73 18.57 -6.11 1.24
N PHE A 74 17.98 -4.96 1.62
CA PHE A 74 16.59 -4.64 1.30
C PHE A 74 16.47 -3.68 0.11
N HIS A 75 15.41 -3.83 -0.66
CA HIS A 75 15.10 -2.93 -1.75
C HIS A 75 14.70 -1.55 -1.22
N VAL A 76 15.32 -0.52 -1.79
CA VAL A 76 15.22 0.88 -1.35
C VAL A 76 13.78 1.39 -1.49
N VAL A 77 13.12 1.07 -2.60
CA VAL A 77 11.76 1.53 -2.89
C VAL A 77 10.77 0.41 -2.55
N PRO A 78 9.74 0.68 -1.73
CA PRO A 78 9.40 1.99 -1.17
C PRO A 78 9.68 2.08 0.35
N TYR A 79 10.51 1.19 0.91
CA TYR A 79 10.65 0.99 2.37
C TYR A 79 11.56 1.99 3.10
N MET A 80 12.18 2.94 2.41
CA MET A 80 13.18 3.85 2.99
C MET A 80 12.60 5.14 3.58
N THR A 81 11.35 5.44 3.27
CA THR A 81 10.63 6.64 3.68
C THR A 81 9.29 6.29 4.30
N ALA A 82 8.80 7.16 5.19
CA ALA A 82 7.47 7.09 5.73
C ALA A 82 6.89 8.48 5.99
N ARG A 83 5.56 8.58 5.93
CA ARG A 83 4.82 9.71 6.50
C ARG A 83 4.42 9.38 7.92
N ILE A 84 4.79 10.24 8.86
CA ILE A 84 4.59 10.01 10.28
C ILE A 84 3.72 11.12 10.88
N SER A 85 2.63 10.75 11.55
CA SER A 85 1.73 11.71 12.17
C SER A 85 1.41 11.37 13.62
N LYS A 86 1.20 12.41 14.44
CA LYS A 86 0.66 12.33 15.80
C LYS A 86 -0.83 12.66 15.87
N SER A 87 -1.47 12.83 14.73
CA SER A 87 -2.90 13.11 14.60
C SER A 87 -3.50 12.17 13.56
N GLU A 88 -4.82 12.02 13.58
CA GLU A 88 -5.51 11.39 12.47
C GLU A 88 -5.23 12.17 11.17
N PHE A 89 -4.95 11.45 10.10
CA PHE A 89 -4.87 12.02 8.76
C PHE A 89 -5.42 11.07 7.72
N THR A 90 -5.82 11.66 6.59
CA THR A 90 -6.51 10.95 5.51
C THR A 90 -5.76 11.11 4.20
N TYR A 91 -5.56 10.00 3.48
CA TYR A 91 -5.27 10.03 2.04
C TYR A 91 -6.56 9.86 1.24
N MET A 92 -6.73 10.69 0.22
CA MET A 92 -7.89 10.67 -0.66
C MET A 92 -7.49 10.26 -2.08
N PHE A 93 -8.00 9.13 -2.56
CA PHE A 93 -7.72 8.60 -3.90
C PHE A 93 -8.99 8.61 -4.77
N PRO A 94 -9.10 9.46 -5.80
CA PRO A 94 -10.08 9.35 -6.86
C PRO A 94 -9.69 8.18 -7.74
N VAL A 95 -10.41 7.10 -7.51
CA VAL A 95 -10.32 5.86 -8.27
C VAL A 95 -11.68 5.59 -8.87
N THR A 96 -11.72 4.77 -9.91
CA THR A 96 -12.99 4.36 -10.51
C THR A 96 -13.82 3.51 -9.54
N ALA A 97 -15.13 3.42 -9.76
CA ALA A 97 -16.00 2.52 -8.99
C ALA A 97 -15.58 1.04 -9.15
N GLY A 98 -16.08 0.16 -8.28
CA GLY A 98 -15.81 -1.27 -8.31
C GLY A 98 -14.75 -1.72 -7.29
N GLN A 99 -14.34 -2.97 -7.42
CA GLN A 99 -13.45 -3.62 -6.46
C GLN A 99 -12.00 -3.10 -6.57
N LYS A 100 -11.36 -2.89 -5.41
CA LYS A 100 -10.01 -2.36 -5.26
C LYS A 100 -9.23 -3.22 -4.28
N PHE A 101 -8.01 -3.57 -4.64
CA PHE A 101 -7.01 -4.02 -3.69
C PHE A 101 -6.30 -2.84 -3.08
N ILE A 102 -6.18 -2.84 -1.76
CA ILE A 102 -5.38 -1.91 -0.98
C ILE A 102 -4.24 -2.72 -0.38
N ARG A 103 -3.00 -2.39 -0.74
CA ARG A 103 -1.79 -2.97 -0.14
C ARG A 103 -1.08 -1.91 0.68
N LEU A 104 -0.88 -2.20 1.96
CA LEU A 104 -0.15 -1.38 2.91
C LEU A 104 1.21 -2.03 3.18
N TYR A 105 2.32 -1.31 3.01
CA TYR A 105 3.66 -1.86 3.16
C TYR A 105 4.35 -1.24 4.37
N PHE A 106 4.81 -2.02 5.33
CA PHE A 106 5.38 -1.52 6.57
C PHE A 106 6.85 -1.93 6.72
N ASN A 107 7.70 -0.96 7.05
CA ASN A 107 9.07 -1.18 7.50
C ASN A 107 9.21 -0.75 8.97
N PRO A 108 9.28 -1.68 9.94
CA PRO A 108 9.49 -1.38 11.35
C PRO A 108 10.97 -1.06 11.64
N ALA A 109 11.45 0.02 11.04
CA ALA A 109 12.77 0.58 11.30
C ALA A 109 12.68 1.78 12.26
N ARG A 110 13.84 2.29 12.69
CA ARG A 110 13.93 3.63 13.27
C ARG A 110 13.98 4.66 12.16
N TYR A 111 13.25 5.75 12.34
CA TYR A 111 13.20 6.86 11.40
C TYR A 111 13.83 8.09 12.03
N ASN A 112 14.56 8.88 11.23
CA ASN A 112 15.23 10.08 11.69
C ASN A 112 14.24 11.02 12.40
N GLY A 113 14.57 11.43 13.63
CA GLY A 113 13.72 12.28 14.45
C GLY A 113 12.65 11.54 15.27
N PHE A 114 12.67 10.20 15.30
CA PHE A 114 11.75 9.38 16.07
C PHE A 114 12.47 8.29 16.87
N ASP A 115 12.36 8.35 18.20
CA ASP A 115 13.15 7.51 19.13
C ASP A 115 12.70 6.04 19.23
N THR A 116 11.51 5.71 18.72
CA THR A 116 10.92 4.37 18.80
C THR A 116 10.83 3.72 17.41
N SER A 117 10.92 2.40 17.32
CA SER A 117 10.54 1.62 16.13
C SER A 117 9.19 0.92 16.29
N VAL A 118 8.54 1.12 17.44
CA VAL A 118 7.26 0.52 17.81
C VAL A 118 6.20 1.61 17.80
N TYR A 119 5.16 1.37 17.01
CA TYR A 119 4.10 2.32 16.73
C TYR A 119 2.78 1.57 16.65
N PHE A 120 1.71 2.13 17.24
CA PHE A 120 0.39 1.52 17.27
C PHE A 120 -0.64 2.39 16.58
N PHE A 121 -1.31 1.82 15.59
CA PHE A 121 -2.25 2.58 14.77
C PHE A 121 -3.39 1.74 14.21
N SER A 122 -4.42 2.46 13.79
CA SER A 122 -5.58 1.92 13.10
C SER A 122 -5.68 2.51 11.70
N VAL A 123 -6.17 1.72 10.75
CA VAL A 123 -6.44 2.15 9.37
C VAL A 123 -7.90 1.86 9.06
N LYS A 124 -8.61 2.86 8.54
CA LYS A 124 -10.03 2.77 8.17
C LYS A 124 -10.24 3.15 6.72
N VAL A 125 -11.23 2.52 6.11
CA VAL A 125 -11.73 2.84 4.76
C VAL A 125 -13.25 2.83 4.81
N GLY A 126 -13.86 4.01 4.66
CA GLY A 126 -15.30 4.17 4.84
C GLY A 126 -15.76 3.61 6.21
N PRO A 127 -16.74 2.69 6.24
CA PRO A 127 -17.23 2.09 7.49
C PRO A 127 -16.32 0.96 8.02
N TYR A 128 -15.29 0.55 7.27
CA TYR A 128 -14.47 -0.61 7.61
C TYR A 128 -13.20 -0.21 8.35
N THR A 129 -12.86 -0.96 9.39
CA THR A 129 -11.54 -0.88 10.04
C THR A 129 -10.66 -2.01 9.49
N LEU A 130 -9.67 -1.67 8.68
CA LEU A 130 -8.75 -2.63 8.05
C LEU A 130 -7.68 -3.12 9.03
N LEU A 131 -7.16 -2.19 9.84
CA LEU A 131 -6.19 -2.46 10.90
C LEU A 131 -6.67 -1.79 12.17
N ASN A 132 -6.53 -2.46 13.31
CA ASN A 132 -6.88 -1.92 14.62
C ASN A 132 -5.77 -2.21 15.62
N ASN A 133 -5.26 -1.16 16.28
CA ASN A 133 -4.16 -1.27 17.26
C ASN A 133 -2.98 -2.10 16.72
N PHE A 134 -2.64 -1.89 15.45
CA PHE A 134 -1.65 -2.66 14.73
C PHE A 134 -0.24 -2.10 14.94
N THR A 135 0.75 -3.01 15.00
CA THR A 135 2.18 -2.69 14.98
C THR A 135 2.92 -3.58 13.98
N ALA A 136 3.80 -2.94 13.20
CA ALA A 136 4.62 -3.63 12.21
C ALA A 136 5.80 -4.39 12.83
N SER A 137 6.32 -3.95 14.00
CA SER A 137 7.52 -4.54 14.62
C SER A 137 7.31 -6.00 15.04
N ILE A 138 6.24 -6.27 15.78
CA ILE A 138 5.87 -7.64 16.20
C ILE A 138 5.59 -8.54 14.99
N THR A 139 5.06 -7.97 13.91
CA THR A 139 4.76 -8.71 12.68
C THR A 139 6.04 -9.13 11.94
N ALA A 140 7.02 -8.24 11.84
CA ALA A 140 8.27 -8.50 11.13
C ALA A 140 9.14 -9.54 11.86
N ASP A 141 9.19 -9.49 13.19
CA ASP A 141 9.90 -10.49 14.01
C ASP A 141 9.38 -11.90 13.77
N ARG A 142 8.05 -12.05 13.61
CA ARG A 142 7.42 -13.34 13.34
C ARG A 142 7.67 -13.85 11.92
N SER A 143 7.79 -12.96 10.94
CA SER A 143 7.97 -13.34 9.53
C SER A 143 9.43 -13.55 9.13
N ARG A 144 10.39 -13.20 10.00
CA ARG A 144 11.84 -13.13 9.70
C ARG A 144 12.17 -12.29 8.47
N LYS A 145 11.25 -11.40 8.07
CA LYS A 145 11.42 -10.43 6.98
C LYS A 145 11.51 -9.05 7.60
N GLY A 146 12.43 -8.23 7.10
CA GLY A 146 12.59 -6.84 7.57
C GLY A 146 11.42 -5.92 7.22
N SER A 147 10.46 -6.38 6.41
CA SER A 147 9.25 -5.63 6.06
C SER A 147 8.02 -6.54 6.01
N SER A 148 6.82 -5.94 6.05
CA SER A 148 5.55 -6.67 5.99
C SER A 148 4.55 -5.97 5.08
N ILE A 149 3.71 -6.76 4.40
CA ILE A 149 2.63 -6.25 3.53
C ILE A 149 1.29 -6.71 4.12
N ARG A 150 0.26 -5.86 4.00
CA ARG A 150 -1.13 -6.21 4.27
C ARG A 150 -1.97 -5.87 3.05
N GLU A 151 -2.68 -6.84 2.53
CA GLU A 151 -3.57 -6.67 1.38
C GLU A 151 -5.03 -6.80 1.82
N PHE A 152 -5.87 -5.89 1.34
CA PHE A 152 -7.30 -5.85 1.59
C PHE A 152 -8.03 -5.65 0.28
N CYS A 153 -9.28 -6.10 0.23
CA CYS A 153 -10.15 -5.90 -0.91
C CYS A 153 -11.38 -5.10 -0.47
N VAL A 154 -11.62 -3.95 -1.10
CA VAL A 154 -12.78 -3.10 -0.82
C VAL A 154 -13.56 -2.83 -2.10
N SER A 155 -14.86 -2.60 -1.98
CA SER A 155 -15.72 -2.27 -3.12
C SER A 155 -16.22 -0.84 -2.99
N LEU A 156 -16.05 -0.05 -4.05
CA LEU A 156 -16.50 1.35 -4.11
C LEU A 156 -17.72 1.47 -5.04
N MET A 157 -18.72 2.21 -4.61
CA MET A 157 -19.88 2.58 -5.43
C MET A 157 -19.53 3.74 -6.38
N GLN A 158 -20.42 4.00 -7.36
CA GLN A 158 -20.29 5.15 -8.25
C GLN A 158 -20.15 6.44 -7.43
N ASN A 159 -19.25 7.33 -7.84
CA ASN A 159 -18.97 8.64 -7.20
C ASN A 159 -18.42 8.57 -5.76
N GLN A 160 -17.93 7.41 -5.28
CA GLN A 160 -17.20 7.34 -4.01
C GLN A 160 -15.70 7.54 -4.22
N THR A 161 -15.10 8.40 -3.40
CA THR A 161 -13.65 8.53 -3.27
C THR A 161 -13.12 7.50 -2.30
N LEU A 162 -11.98 6.89 -2.59
CA LEU A 162 -11.31 6.01 -1.64
C LEU A 162 -10.54 6.84 -0.62
N ASN A 163 -11.10 6.94 0.58
CA ASN A 163 -10.46 7.62 1.71
C ASN A 163 -9.82 6.60 2.63
N ILE A 164 -8.50 6.66 2.78
CA ILE A 164 -7.74 5.84 3.72
C ILE A 164 -7.39 6.73 4.91
N ILE A 165 -8.08 6.50 6.03
CA ILE A 165 -7.92 7.25 7.27
C ILE A 165 -6.97 6.47 8.16
N THR A 166 -5.95 7.14 8.66
CA THR A 166 -5.00 6.55 9.61
C THR A 166 -5.08 7.32 10.92
N ALA A 167 -5.24 6.59 12.01
CA ALA A 167 -5.45 7.16 13.34
C ALA A 167 -4.56 6.48 14.37
N LEU A 168 -4.18 7.24 15.39
CA LEU A 168 -3.53 6.71 16.58
C LEU A 168 -4.47 5.79 17.35
N SER A 169 -3.95 4.64 17.77
CA SER A 169 -4.69 3.74 18.66
C SER A 169 -4.41 4.01 20.14
N SER A 170 -3.33 4.74 20.46
CA SER A 170 -2.99 5.17 21.82
C SER A 170 -2.22 6.50 21.81
N SER A 171 -2.31 7.23 22.92
CA SER A 171 -1.79 8.60 23.09
C SER A 171 -0.26 8.72 23.16
N VAL A 172 0.50 7.65 22.94
CA VAL A 172 1.92 7.59 23.32
C VAL A 172 2.87 7.58 22.13
N LEU A 173 2.49 7.09 20.93
CA LEU A 173 3.47 6.82 19.87
C LEU A 173 2.93 7.11 18.47
N ALA A 174 3.72 7.81 17.65
CA ALA A 174 3.36 8.28 16.31
C ALA A 174 3.01 7.16 15.32
N HIS A 175 2.29 7.47 14.25
CA HIS A 175 1.92 6.52 13.20
C HIS A 175 3.00 6.45 12.11
N VAL A 176 3.40 5.27 11.62
CA VAL A 176 4.18 5.15 10.37
C VAL A 176 3.22 4.74 9.27
N SER A 177 2.88 5.66 8.37
CA SER A 177 2.17 5.31 7.15
C SER A 177 3.14 4.61 6.23
N GLY A 178 3.06 3.29 6.33
CA GLY A 178 3.53 2.40 5.33
C GLY A 178 2.61 2.44 4.12
N LEU A 179 3.02 3.21 3.11
CA LEU A 179 3.04 2.82 1.69
C LEU A 179 1.75 2.21 1.15
N ILE A 180 1.05 2.97 0.31
CA ILE A 180 -0.26 2.57 -0.19
C ILE A 180 -0.14 2.22 -1.67
N THR A 181 -0.47 0.97 -2.01
CA THR A 181 -0.76 0.58 -3.40
C THR A 181 -2.26 0.33 -3.54
N ILE A 182 -2.87 0.93 -4.55
CA ILE A 182 -4.26 0.67 -4.94
C ILE A 182 -4.27 0.09 -6.34
N LEU A 183 -4.88 -1.08 -6.48
CA LEU A 183 -5.08 -1.76 -7.76
C LEU A 183 -6.58 -1.97 -7.97
N HIS A 184 -7.11 -1.57 -9.12
CA HIS A 184 -8.41 -2.04 -9.56
C HIS A 184 -8.37 -3.55 -9.80
N SER A 185 -9.41 -4.29 -9.43
CA SER A 185 -9.53 -5.71 -9.77
C SER A 185 -10.66 -5.93 -10.77
N ARG A 186 -10.42 -6.77 -11.79
CA ARG A 186 -11.52 -7.56 -12.35
C ARG A 186 -11.74 -8.73 -11.40
N MET A 187 -12.99 -8.90 -11.00
CA MET A 187 -13.56 -10.06 -10.30
C MET A 187 -12.72 -11.32 -10.50
N PHE A 188 -12.26 -11.92 -9.39
CA PHE A 188 -11.68 -13.26 -9.40
C PHE A 188 -12.63 -14.18 -10.18
N ILE A 189 -12.20 -14.66 -11.34
CA ILE A 189 -12.73 -15.90 -11.85
C ILE A 189 -12.04 -16.98 -11.01
N VAL A 190 -12.74 -17.41 -9.95
CA VAL A 190 -12.46 -18.68 -9.28
C VAL A 190 -12.98 -19.79 -10.18
#